data_AF-A0A9R1PY11-F1
#
_entry.id   AF-A0A9R1PY11-F1
#
_cell.length_a   1.000
_cell.length_b   1.000
_cell.length_c   1.000
_cell.angle_alpha   90.00
_cell.angle_beta   90.00
_cell.angle_gamma   90.00
#
_symmetry.space_group_name_H-M   'P 1'
#
loop_
_entity.id
_entity.type
_entity.pdbx_description
1 polymer ?
#
loop_
_entity_poly.entity_id
_entity_poly.type
_entity_poly.pdbx_seq_one_letter_code
_entity_poly.pdbx_strand_id
1 'polypeptide(L)'
;MVKSDMHTTFPLVYRLVELALILAVATATVERAFSAMSIIKTGLRNKMGDDWMNHRMVCYIERDVFVTIEESKIIERFQGYRTRKGVLPRPTRLAMSAIEDVVMGGSDQPII
;
A
#
# COMPACT_ATOMS: atom_id res chain seq x y z
N MET A 1 -11.34 -11.71 29.05
CA MET A 1 -12.62 -11.02 28.80
C MET A 1 -13.76 -11.94 28.34
N VAL A 2 -13.51 -13.22 28.02
CA VAL A 2 -14.55 -14.27 27.85
C VAL A 2 -14.79 -15.09 29.13
N LYS A 3 -13.94 -14.89 30.15
CA LYS A 3 -13.95 -15.66 31.41
C LYS A 3 -15.03 -15.22 32.40
N SER A 4 -15.68 -14.09 32.13
CA SER A 4 -16.79 -13.57 32.89
C SER A 4 -17.94 -13.43 31.90
N ASP A 5 -19.10 -14.04 32.16
CA ASP A 5 -20.32 -13.96 31.34
C ASP A 5 -20.93 -12.53 31.25
N MET A 6 -20.10 -11.49 31.36
CA MET A 6 -20.51 -10.09 31.42
C MET A 6 -21.16 -9.61 30.11
N HIS A 7 -20.92 -10.31 28.99
CA HIS A 7 -21.59 -10.07 27.71
C HIS A 7 -23.08 -10.45 27.73
N THR A 8 -23.50 -11.38 28.60
CA THR A 8 -24.92 -11.75 28.79
C THR A 8 -25.58 -10.93 29.89
N THR A 9 -24.83 -10.50 30.92
CA THR A 9 -25.36 -9.67 32.01
C THR A 9 -25.67 -8.24 31.57
N PHE A 10 -24.84 -7.63 30.72
CA PHE A 10 -25.03 -6.24 30.25
C PHE A 10 -24.82 -6.09 28.74
N PRO A 11 -25.74 -6.63 27.91
CA PRO A 11 -25.60 -6.63 26.46
C PRO A 11 -25.52 -5.22 25.86
N LEU A 12 -26.25 -4.24 26.43
CA LEU A 12 -26.21 -2.85 25.99
C LEU A 12 -24.85 -2.18 26.23
N VAL A 13 -24.24 -2.42 27.38
CA VAL A 13 -22.92 -1.84 27.71
C VAL A 13 -21.86 -2.46 26.82
N TYR A 14 -21.94 -3.76 26.56
CA TYR A 14 -21.03 -4.44 25.65
C TYR A 14 -21.13 -3.89 24.21
N ARG A 15 -22.36 -3.70 23.71
CA ARG A 15 -22.61 -3.07 22.39
C ARG A 15 -22.08 -1.65 22.31
N LEU A 16 -22.24 -0.86 23.38
CA LEU A 16 -21.72 0.51 23.41
C LEU A 16 -20.19 0.54 23.35
N VAL A 17 -19.52 -0.34 24.08
CA VAL A 17 -18.06 -0.46 24.07
C VAL A 17 -17.57 -0.94 22.70
N GLU A 18 -18.24 -1.93 22.11
CA GLU A 18 -17.94 -2.43 20.76
C GLU A 18 -18.05 -1.31 19.71
N LEU A 19 -19.14 -0.55 19.73
CA LEU A 19 -19.33 0.60 18.83
C LEU A 19 -18.31 1.71 19.09
N ALA A 20 -17.98 2.01 20.35
CA ALA A 20 -16.97 3.01 20.69
C ALA A 20 -15.57 2.61 20.18
N LEU A 21 -15.23 1.32 20.25
CA LEU A 21 -13.97 0.79 19.70
C LEU A 21 -13.94 0.86 18.17
N ILE A 22 -15.02 0.44 17.50
CA ILE A 22 -15.13 0.54 16.04
C ILE A 22 -15.05 2.00 15.60
N LEU A 23 -15.77 2.88 16.30
CA LEU A 23 -15.74 4.31 16.04
C LEU A 23 -14.31 4.84 16.19
N ALA A 24 -13.63 4.56 17.30
CA ALA A 24 -12.26 5.01 17.53
C ALA A 24 -11.28 4.53 16.45
N VAL A 25 -11.40 3.28 15.99
CA VAL A 25 -10.60 2.76 14.87
C VAL A 25 -10.95 3.51 13.57
N ALA A 26 -12.23 3.72 13.30
CA ALA A 26 -12.67 4.50 12.13
C ALA A 26 -12.13 5.93 12.18
N THR A 27 -12.23 6.65 13.31
CA THR A 27 -11.70 8.00 13.46
C THR A 27 -10.19 8.03 13.23
N ALA A 28 -9.44 7.09 13.81
CA ALA A 28 -7.99 7.00 13.60
C ALA A 28 -7.63 6.77 12.12
N THR A 29 -8.39 5.95 11.40
CA THR A 29 -8.15 5.75 9.95
C THR A 29 -8.45 7.00 9.13
N VAL A 30 -9.53 7.73 9.45
CA VAL A 30 -9.89 8.98 8.79
C VAL A 30 -8.88 10.06 9.09
N GLU A 31 -8.47 10.24 10.35
CA GLU A 31 -7.44 11.20 10.76
C GLU A 31 -6.10 10.90 10.09
N ARG A 32 -5.71 9.62 10.00
CA ARG A 32 -4.51 9.19 9.27
C ARG A 32 -4.60 9.55 7.79
N ALA A 33 -5.74 9.30 7.14
CA ALA A 33 -5.96 9.65 5.74
C ALA A 33 -5.97 11.18 5.52
N PHE A 34 -6.58 11.93 6.43
CA PHE A 34 -6.66 13.39 6.38
C PHE A 34 -5.30 14.05 6.65
N SER A 35 -4.50 13.47 7.55
CA SER A 35 -3.12 13.89 7.81
C SER A 35 -2.22 13.63 6.59
N ALA A 36 -2.29 12.44 5.99
CA ALA A 36 -1.59 12.16 4.74
C ALA A 36 -1.99 13.14 3.62
N MET A 37 -3.29 13.41 3.48
CA MET A 37 -3.81 14.39 2.54
C MET A 37 -3.30 15.80 2.86
N SER A 38 -3.24 16.18 4.13
CA SER A 38 -2.72 17.48 4.56
C SER A 38 -1.23 17.63 4.22
N ILE A 39 -0.41 16.62 4.50
CA ILE A 39 1.03 16.57 4.16
C ILE A 39 1.24 16.68 2.64
N ILE A 40 0.45 15.95 1.86
CA ILE A 40 0.47 16.01 0.39
C ILE A 40 0.02 17.40 -0.10
N LYS A 41 -1.07 17.95 0.45
CA LYS A 41 -1.60 19.29 0.09
C LYS A 41 -0.67 20.43 0.48
N THR A 42 -0.01 20.38 1.64
CA THR A 42 0.88 21.45 2.12
C THR A 42 2.27 21.39 1.50
N GLY A 43 2.80 20.19 1.21
CA GLY A 43 4.11 20.04 0.55
C GLY A 43 4.13 20.34 -0.95
N LEU A 44 2.99 20.30 -1.65
CA LEU A 44 2.89 20.39 -3.11
C LEU A 44 2.19 21.64 -3.65
N ARG A 45 1.82 22.58 -2.78
CA ARG A 45 0.81 23.63 -3.00
C ARG A 45 1.06 24.63 -4.14
N ASN A 46 2.02 24.43 -5.04
CA ASN A 46 2.21 25.29 -6.22
C ASN A 46 2.57 24.59 -7.53
N LYS A 47 2.68 23.25 -7.61
CA LYS A 47 3.15 22.59 -8.86
C LYS A 47 2.36 21.39 -9.36
N MET A 48 1.39 20.90 -8.59
CA MET A 48 0.90 19.54 -8.78
C MET A 48 -0.62 19.53 -8.96
N GLY A 49 -1.08 19.22 -10.19
CA GLY A 49 -2.49 19.11 -10.51
C GLY A 49 -3.18 17.95 -9.80
N ASP A 50 -4.52 18.00 -9.73
CA ASP A 50 -5.37 17.05 -8.99
C ASP A 50 -5.12 15.59 -9.39
N ASP A 51 -4.86 15.33 -10.66
CA ASP A 51 -4.54 13.99 -11.16
C ASP A 51 -3.31 13.41 -10.46
N TRP A 52 -2.24 14.19 -10.34
CA TRP A 52 -0.99 13.70 -9.76
C TRP A 52 -1.09 13.51 -8.25
N MET A 53 -1.95 14.30 -7.58
CA MET A 53 -2.29 14.09 -6.18
C MET A 53 -3.06 12.77 -6.00
N ASN A 54 -4.01 12.45 -6.87
CA ASN A 54 -4.77 11.21 -6.82
C ASN A 54 -3.83 9.98 -6.93
N HIS A 55 -2.95 9.96 -7.93
CA HIS A 55 -1.97 8.88 -8.10
C HIS A 55 -1.06 8.71 -6.86
N ARG A 56 -0.65 9.81 -6.21
CA ARG A 56 0.14 9.72 -4.97
C ARG A 56 -0.65 9.17 -3.78
N MET A 57 -1.90 9.55 -3.62
CA MET A 57 -2.76 9.05 -2.55
C MET A 57 -2.91 7.52 -2.66
N VAL A 58 -3.12 7.00 -3.86
CA VAL A 58 -3.21 5.55 -4.12
C VAL A 58 -1.92 4.85 -3.68
N CYS A 59 -0.74 5.35 -4.07
CA CYS A 59 0.54 4.77 -3.63
C CYS A 59 0.75 4.80 -2.11
N TYR A 60 0.22 5.81 -1.41
CA TYR A 60 0.33 5.92 0.04
C TYR A 60 -0.62 4.97 0.78
N ILE A 61 -1.84 4.80 0.28
CA ILE A 61 -2.84 3.89 0.86
C ILE A 61 -2.40 2.43 0.66
N GLU A 62 -1.88 2.11 -0.51
CA GLU A 62 -1.44 0.75 -0.87
C GLU A 62 0.05 0.51 -0.60
N ARG A 63 0.66 1.30 0.29
CA ARG A 63 2.12 1.24 0.54
C ARG A 63 2.60 -0.18 0.85
N ASP A 64 1.82 -0.97 1.57
CA ASP A 64 2.17 -2.36 1.93
C ASP A 64 2.29 -3.26 0.69
N VAL A 65 1.46 -3.03 -0.33
CA VAL A 65 1.56 -3.70 -1.62
C VAL A 65 2.81 -3.26 -2.36
N PHE A 66 3.10 -1.95 -2.39
CA PHE A 66 4.28 -1.40 -3.06
C PHE A 66 5.60 -1.84 -2.41
N VAL A 67 5.64 -2.08 -1.09
CA VAL A 67 6.82 -2.63 -0.40
C VAL A 67 7.12 -4.06 -0.84
N THR A 68 6.10 -4.81 -1.27
CA THR A 68 6.24 -6.19 -1.77
C THR A 68 6.80 -6.25 -3.20
N ILE A 69 6.72 -5.14 -3.95
CA ILE A 69 7.17 -5.08 -5.35
C ILE A 69 8.65 -4.67 -5.39
N GLU A 70 9.47 -5.48 -6.06
CA GLU A 70 10.88 -5.13 -6.28
C GLU A 70 11.04 -3.91 -7.19
N GLU A 71 11.95 -3.00 -6.80
CA GLU A 71 12.24 -1.77 -7.54
C GLU A 71 12.73 -2.08 -8.98
N SER A 72 13.49 -3.16 -9.15
CA SER A 72 13.98 -3.66 -10.44
C SER A 72 12.85 -3.88 -11.45
N LYS A 73 11.75 -4.49 -11.00
CA LYS A 73 10.56 -4.78 -11.80
C LYS A 73 9.79 -3.52 -12.20
N ILE A 74 9.74 -2.53 -11.30
CA ILE A 74 9.09 -1.24 -11.56
C ILE A 74 9.87 -0.49 -12.65
N ILE A 75 11.19 -0.44 -12.54
CA ILE A 75 12.07 0.22 -13.50
C ILE A 75 11.96 -0.45 -14.88
N GLU A 76 12.03 -1.78 -14.95
CA GLU A 76 11.91 -2.52 -16.20
C GLU A 76 10.56 -2.25 -16.88
N ARG A 77 9.46 -2.39 -16.14
CA ARG A 77 8.11 -2.12 -16.68
C ARG A 77 7.98 -0.68 -17.17
N PHE A 78 8.55 0.28 -16.44
CA PHE A 78 8.54 1.68 -16.84
C PHE A 78 9.37 1.93 -18.13
N GLN A 79 10.48 1.21 -18.29
CA GLN A 79 11.28 1.22 -19.51
C GLN A 79 10.63 0.50 -20.70
N GLY A 80 9.61 -0.33 -20.47
CA GLY A 80 8.78 -0.92 -21.52
C GLY A 80 7.80 0.06 -22.18
N TYR A 81 7.50 1.21 -21.54
CA TYR A 81 6.54 2.18 -22.08
C TYR A 81 7.08 2.93 -23.30
N ARG A 82 6.28 2.95 -24.39
CA ARG A 82 6.63 3.57 -25.68
C ARG A 82 6.67 5.11 -25.63
N THR A 83 5.89 5.73 -24.76
CA THR A 83 5.78 7.20 -24.63
C THR A 83 6.22 7.66 -23.24
N ARG A 84 7.53 7.79 -23.04
CA ARG A 84 8.13 8.29 -21.79
C ARG A 84 8.86 9.60 -22.02
N LYS A 85 8.73 10.55 -21.09
CA LYS A 85 9.37 11.88 -21.17
C LYS A 85 10.83 11.91 -20.71
N GLY A 86 11.38 10.78 -20.26
CA GLY A 86 12.76 10.66 -19.77
C GLY A 86 13.45 9.37 -20.23
N VAL A 87 14.77 9.43 -20.34
CA VAL A 87 15.64 8.30 -20.71
C VAL A 87 16.24 7.72 -19.42
N LEU A 88 15.94 6.46 -19.12
CA LEU A 88 16.59 5.70 -18.05
C LEU A 88 17.70 4.81 -18.63
N PRO A 89 18.78 4.55 -17.88
CA PRO A 89 19.80 3.59 -18.28
C PRO A 89 19.17 2.22 -18.55
N ARG A 90 19.48 1.60 -19.70
CA ARG A 90 18.98 0.26 -20.00
C ARG A 90 19.53 -0.73 -18.95
N PRO A 91 18.70 -1.62 -18.39
CA PRO A 91 19.19 -2.66 -17.49
C PRO A 91 20.26 -3.46 -18.23
N THR A 92 21.41 -3.61 -17.59
CA THR A 92 22.52 -4.38 -18.13
C THR A 92 22.05 -5.83 -18.29
N ARG A 93 22.34 -6.46 -19.42
CA ARG A 93 21.84 -7.81 -19.79
C ARG A 93 22.10 -8.89 -18.71
N LEU A 94 23.10 -8.69 -17.85
CA LEU A 94 23.41 -9.53 -16.68
C LEU A 94 22.37 -9.45 -15.56
N ALA A 95 21.74 -8.29 -15.36
CA ALA A 95 20.65 -8.12 -14.40
C ALA A 95 19.36 -8.80 -14.90
N MET A 96 19.14 -8.85 -16.22
CA MET A 96 17.98 -9.52 -16.80
C MET A 96 18.02 -11.04 -16.60
N SER A 97 19.19 -11.68 -16.76
CA SER A 97 19.32 -13.12 -16.51
C SER A 97 19.12 -13.49 -15.04
N ALA A 98 19.69 -12.71 -14.12
CA ALA A 98 19.50 -12.93 -12.68
C ALA A 98 18.03 -12.77 -12.23
N ILE A 99 17.27 -11.92 -12.91
CA ILE A 99 15.85 -11.69 -12.64
C ILE A 99 14.97 -12.79 -13.27
N GLU A 100 15.32 -13.31 -14.44
CA GLU A 100 14.66 -14.48 -15.04
C GLU A 100 14.85 -15.73 -14.19
N ASP A 101 16.06 -15.93 -13.63
CA ASP A 101 16.36 -17.04 -12.72
C ASP A 101 15.53 -16.97 -11.42
N VAL A 102 15.27 -15.76 -10.89
CA VAL A 102 14.42 -15.56 -9.69
C VAL A 102 12.92 -15.71 -10.01
N VAL A 103 12.47 -15.31 -11.19
CA VAL A 103 11.06 -15.46 -11.62
C VAL A 103 10.72 -16.91 -12.01
N MET A 104 11.66 -17.64 -12.60
CA MET A 104 11.45 -19.02 -13.07
C MET A 104 11.89 -20.08 -12.04
N GLY A 105 12.60 -19.71 -10.97
CA GLY A 105 13.06 -20.62 -9.91
C GLY A 105 12.05 -20.90 -8.79
N GLY A 106 10.82 -20.37 -8.87
CA GLY A 106 9.84 -20.43 -7.79
C GLY A 106 8.73 -21.49 -7.93
N SER A 107 8.80 -22.40 -8.90
CA SER A 107 7.65 -23.26 -9.24
C SER A 107 7.95 -24.74 -9.44
N ASP A 108 8.92 -25.34 -8.75
CA ASP A 108 9.05 -26.81 -8.70
C ASP A 108 9.48 -27.30 -7.31
N GLN A 109 8.50 -27.44 -6.41
CA GLN A 109 8.52 -28.53 -5.43
C GLN A 109 7.21 -29.32 -5.59
N PRO A 110 7.27 -30.60 -5.99
CA PRO A 110 6.09 -31.44 -5.97
C PRO A 110 5.70 -31.72 -4.52
N ILE A 111 4.42 -31.55 -4.22
CA ILE A 111 3.76 -32.08 -3.03
C ILE A 111 3.75 -33.60 -3.20
N ILE A 112 4.72 -34.32 -2.61
CA ILE A 112 4.57 -35.54 -1.80
C ILE A 112 5.79 -35.64 -0.87
#